data_AF-A0A0G0UGB9-F1
#
_entry.id   AF-A0A0G0UGB9-F1
#
_cell.length_a   1.000
_cell.length_b   1.000
_cell.length_c   1.000
_cell.angle_alpha   90.00
_cell.angle_beta   90.00
_cell.angle_gamma   90.00
#
_symmetry.space_group_name_H-M   'P 1'
#
loop_
_entity.id
_entity.type
_entity.pdbx_description
1 polymer ?
#
loop_
_entity_poly.entity_id
_entity_poly.type
_entity_poly.pdbx_seq_one_letter_code
_entity_poly.pdbx_strand_id
1 'polypeptide(L)'
;MDEQNNQATGSSAQSPIYQESQEKNAKWLWLLIVLIIIGALVFAFFRGIGPFAQFRGEKGETVSPTPQTASSPISEPSPSPSAEVDKSEPAIRVLNGSGEEGVASSVKDFLEELGWRVISIGNAQSYEFDNTTIILKEGFGNFESALVADLSEKYSVNVGSDTLEASDEADIEITVGTK
;
A
#
# COMPACT_ATOMS: atom_id res chain seq x y z
N MET A 1 55.92 -54.16 59.74
CA MET A 1 56.83 -54.33 58.58
C MET A 1 56.02 -53.94 57.35
N ASP A 2 55.51 -52.71 57.28
CA ASP A 2 56.26 -51.46 57.05
C ASP A 2 57.04 -51.52 55.75
N GLU A 3 56.42 -51.06 54.67
CA GLU A 3 57.10 -50.14 53.75
C GLU A 3 56.06 -49.21 53.11
N GLN A 4 56.13 -47.97 53.58
CA GLN A 4 55.34 -46.82 53.21
C GLN A 4 56.05 -46.04 52.09
N ASN A 5 55.22 -45.42 51.23
CA ASN A 5 55.36 -44.03 50.77
C ASN A 5 56.41 -43.72 49.67
N ASN A 6 55.95 -43.25 48.49
CA ASN A 6 55.84 -41.80 48.24
C ASN A 6 55.04 -41.43 46.97
N GLN A 7 53.98 -40.65 47.23
CA GLN A 7 53.30 -39.55 46.52
C GLN A 7 53.93 -39.04 45.19
N ALA A 8 53.21 -38.52 44.19
CA ALA A 8 52.19 -37.48 44.33
C ALA A 8 51.36 -37.23 43.03
N THR A 9 50.07 -36.93 43.27
CA THR A 9 49.24 -35.85 42.69
C THR A 9 48.77 -35.88 41.23
N GLY A 10 47.44 -35.91 41.11
CA GLY A 10 46.69 -35.50 39.92
C GLY A 10 45.18 -35.62 40.18
N SER A 11 44.63 -34.70 40.98
CA SER A 11 43.20 -34.53 41.21
C SER A 11 42.53 -33.89 39.99
N SER A 12 41.47 -34.49 39.46
CA SER A 12 40.22 -33.75 39.18
C SER A 12 39.09 -34.71 38.81
N ALA A 13 37.89 -34.25 39.15
CA ALA A 13 36.65 -34.99 39.23
C ALA A 13 35.87 -35.04 37.89
N GLN A 14 35.04 -36.09 37.78
CA GLN A 14 33.65 -36.08 37.26
C GLN A 14 33.34 -35.64 35.81
N SER A 15 32.71 -36.54 35.05
CA SER A 15 31.38 -36.43 34.38
C SER A 15 31.35 -36.99 32.96
N PRO A 16 30.20 -37.53 32.49
CA PRO A 16 30.15 -38.38 31.31
C PRO A 16 29.77 -37.61 30.01
N ILE A 17 30.06 -38.26 28.88
CA ILE A 17 29.39 -38.17 27.56
C ILE A 17 29.36 -36.78 26.89
N TYR A 18 30.07 -36.61 25.77
CA TYR A 18 29.56 -35.90 24.59
C TYR A 18 30.28 -36.40 23.32
N GLN A 19 29.76 -37.48 22.72
CA GLN A 19 29.69 -37.56 21.26
C GLN A 19 28.21 -37.44 20.91
N GLU A 20 27.79 -36.30 20.35
CA GLU A 20 26.80 -36.30 19.27
C GLU A 20 26.76 -34.94 18.56
N SER A 21 26.47 -35.04 17.27
CA SER A 21 26.40 -34.05 16.22
C SER A 21 25.95 -32.65 16.64
N GLN A 22 26.87 -31.69 16.53
CA GLN A 22 26.49 -30.34 16.15
C GLN A 22 26.28 -30.28 14.63
N GLU A 23 25.31 -31.05 14.11
CA GLU A 23 24.58 -30.60 12.91
C GLU A 23 23.68 -29.45 13.36
N LYS A 24 24.32 -28.31 13.61
CA LYS A 24 23.65 -27.04 13.82
C LYS A 24 22.87 -26.81 12.54
N ASN A 25 21.54 -26.82 12.63
CA ASN A 25 20.62 -26.60 11.54
C ASN A 25 21.08 -25.42 10.67
N ALA A 26 21.86 -25.71 9.61
CA ALA A 26 22.45 -24.70 8.74
C ALA A 26 21.38 -23.85 8.06
N LYS A 27 20.13 -24.33 8.08
CA LYS A 27 18.92 -23.63 7.69
C LYS A 27 18.67 -22.35 8.49
N TRP A 28 18.93 -22.34 9.80
CA TRP A 28 18.76 -21.12 10.61
C TRP A 28 19.87 -20.11 10.32
N LEU A 29 21.09 -20.60 10.10
CA LEU A 29 22.23 -19.77 9.69
C LEU A 29 22.00 -19.20 8.27
N TRP A 30 21.38 -19.97 7.39
CA TRP A 30 20.98 -19.53 6.03
C TRP A 30 19.86 -18.49 6.06
N LEU A 31 18.83 -18.68 6.91
CA LEU A 31 17.78 -17.67 7.12
C LEU A 31 18.35 -16.35 7.66
N LEU A 32 19.31 -16.40 8.58
CA LEU A 32 19.97 -15.21 9.12
C LEU A 32 20.80 -14.51 8.05
N ILE A 33 21.52 -15.24 7.20
CA ILE A 33 22.28 -14.68 6.07
C ILE A 33 21.35 -13.99 5.07
N VAL A 34 20.22 -14.63 4.70
CA VAL A 34 19.25 -14.05 3.77
C VAL A 34 18.63 -12.77 4.34
N LEU A 35 18.30 -12.75 5.62
CA LEU A 35 17.75 -11.57 6.30
C LEU A 35 18.74 -10.39 6.28
N ILE A 36 20.03 -10.65 6.52
CA ILE A 36 21.09 -9.63 6.46
C ILE A 36 21.26 -9.10 5.02
N ILE A 37 21.20 -9.96 4.00
CA ILE A 37 21.33 -9.55 2.60
C ILE A 37 20.13 -8.66 2.20
N ILE A 38 18.91 -9.04 2.56
CA ILE A 38 17.71 -8.24 2.29
C ILE A 38 17.80 -6.89 3.01
N GLY A 39 18.20 -6.89 4.29
CA GLY A 39 18.41 -5.65 5.05
C GLY A 39 19.48 -4.74 4.45
N ALA A 40 20.59 -5.31 3.95
CA ALA A 40 21.65 -4.56 3.30
C ALA A 40 21.20 -3.96 1.94
N LEU A 41 20.38 -4.68 1.17
CA LEU A 41 19.82 -4.20 -0.09
C LEU A 41 18.83 -3.05 0.14
N VAL A 42 17.93 -3.19 1.13
CA VAL A 42 17.00 -2.13 1.52
C VAL A 42 17.78 -0.91 2.04
N PHE A 43 18.78 -1.11 2.90
CA PHE A 43 19.64 -0.04 3.41
C PHE A 43 20.43 0.67 2.30
N ALA A 44 20.99 -0.05 1.33
CA ALA A 44 21.70 0.53 0.19
C ALA A 44 20.76 1.35 -0.71
N PHE A 45 19.50 0.91 -0.87
CA PHE A 45 18.47 1.62 -1.63
C PHE A 45 18.06 2.93 -0.93
N PHE A 46 17.84 2.93 0.39
CA PHE A 46 17.55 4.15 1.15
C PHE A 46 18.76 5.09 1.31
N ARG A 47 20.00 4.57 1.28
CA ARG A 47 21.24 5.36 1.35
C ARG A 47 21.61 6.00 -0.01
N GLY A 48 20.91 5.65 -1.09
CA GLY A 48 21.13 6.21 -2.43
C GLY A 48 22.43 5.76 -3.10
N ILE A 49 22.94 4.57 -2.76
CA ILE A 49 24.17 3.99 -3.35
C ILE A 49 23.74 3.01 -4.46
N GLY A 50 23.29 3.56 -5.59
CA GLY A 50 22.96 2.81 -6.81
C GLY A 50 23.60 3.49 -8.04
N PRO A 51 23.61 2.84 -9.22
CA PRO A 51 24.27 3.35 -10.43
C PRO A 51 23.70 4.68 -10.95
N PHE A 52 22.64 5.19 -10.32
CA PHE A 52 22.07 6.52 -10.54
C PHE A 52 22.72 7.64 -9.69
N ALA A 53 23.72 7.30 -8.86
CA ALA A 53 24.50 8.27 -8.08
C ALA A 53 25.38 9.19 -8.94
N GLN A 54 25.43 8.97 -10.26
CA GLN A 54 26.14 9.83 -11.21
C GLN A 54 25.43 11.15 -11.55
N PHE A 55 24.22 11.40 -11.06
CA PHE A 55 23.59 12.73 -11.17
C PHE A 55 23.92 13.68 -10.01
N ARG A 56 25.03 13.42 -9.29
CA ARG A 56 25.55 14.34 -8.27
C ARG A 56 26.97 14.78 -8.59
N GLY A 57 27.04 15.71 -9.54
CA GLY A 57 28.14 16.62 -9.84
C GLY A 57 27.59 17.63 -10.84
N GLU A 58 27.77 18.94 -10.73
CA GLU A 58 28.76 19.70 -10.00
C GLU A 58 28.33 21.17 -9.99
N LYS A 59 28.93 21.94 -9.06
CA LYS A 59 28.82 23.38 -8.83
C LYS A 59 28.70 24.26 -10.07
N GLY A 60 27.90 25.31 -9.94
CA GLY A 60 27.98 26.54 -10.74
C GLY A 60 27.40 27.72 -9.96
N GLU A 61 28.23 28.36 -9.15
CA GLU A 61 27.95 29.67 -8.56
C GLU A 61 28.14 30.74 -9.66
N THR A 62 27.13 31.58 -9.93
CA THR A 62 27.30 33.00 -10.31
C THR A 62 25.95 33.70 -10.40
N VAL A 63 25.82 34.76 -9.61
CA VAL A 63 24.70 35.70 -9.57
C VAL A 63 24.57 36.49 -10.87
N SER A 64 23.34 36.64 -11.39
CA SER A 64 22.97 37.70 -12.34
C SER A 64 21.46 37.97 -12.28
N PRO A 65 20.99 39.23 -12.11
CA PRO A 65 19.57 39.53 -11.95
C PRO A 65 18.96 39.95 -13.29
N THR A 66 18.03 39.17 -13.87
CA THR A 66 17.07 39.69 -14.89
C THR A 66 15.92 38.68 -15.13
N PRO A 67 14.79 39.11 -15.74
CA PRO A 67 13.55 39.50 -15.08
C PRO A 67 12.48 38.37 -15.08
N GLN A 68 11.48 38.52 -14.22
CA GLN A 68 10.28 37.67 -14.15
C GLN A 68 9.68 37.44 -15.54
N THR A 69 9.65 36.19 -15.98
CA THR A 69 8.78 35.74 -17.07
C THR A 69 7.51 35.19 -16.44
N ALA A 70 6.39 35.81 -16.79
CA ALA A 70 5.06 35.50 -16.32
C ALA A 70 4.74 34.02 -16.44
N SER A 71 4.36 33.41 -15.31
CA SER A 71 3.69 32.11 -15.29
C SER A 71 2.40 32.23 -16.09
N SER A 72 2.34 31.52 -17.22
CA SER A 72 1.09 31.24 -17.91
C SER A 72 0.16 30.53 -16.92
N PRO A 73 -1.09 30.98 -16.70
CA PRO A 73 -2.02 30.19 -15.91
C PRO A 73 -2.26 28.87 -16.65
N ILE A 74 -1.97 27.77 -15.97
CA ILE A 74 -2.50 26.47 -16.35
C ILE A 74 -4.02 26.65 -16.34
N SER A 75 -4.67 26.43 -17.48
CA SER A 75 -6.13 26.46 -17.53
C SER A 75 -6.61 25.25 -16.75
N GLU A 76 -6.95 25.47 -15.48
CA GLU A 76 -7.80 24.58 -14.71
C GLU A 76 -9.07 24.34 -15.55
N PRO A 77 -9.49 23.08 -15.77
CA PRO A 77 -10.72 22.82 -16.51
C PRO A 77 -11.86 23.50 -15.76
N SER A 78 -12.38 24.58 -16.35
CA SER A 78 -13.61 25.21 -15.92
C SER A 78 -14.71 24.15 -15.91
N PRO A 79 -15.52 24.02 -14.84
CA PRO A 79 -16.60 23.05 -14.82
C PRO A 79 -17.56 23.41 -15.95
N SER A 80 -17.54 22.60 -17.01
CA SER A 80 -18.65 22.52 -17.95
C SER A 80 -19.91 22.30 -17.13
N PRO A 81 -21.04 22.96 -17.43
CA PRO A 81 -22.29 22.69 -16.75
C PRO A 81 -22.54 21.18 -16.80
N SER A 82 -22.39 20.52 -15.65
CA SER A 82 -22.69 19.11 -15.49
C SER A 82 -24.14 18.98 -15.88
N ALA A 83 -24.42 18.26 -16.97
CA ALA A 83 -25.78 17.83 -17.22
C ALA A 83 -26.23 17.12 -15.95
N GLU A 84 -27.28 17.61 -15.31
CA GLU A 84 -27.77 17.05 -14.05
C GLU A 84 -28.22 15.62 -14.34
N VAL A 85 -27.39 14.65 -13.95
CA VAL A 85 -27.66 13.21 -14.16
C VAL A 85 -28.68 12.72 -13.14
N ASP A 86 -29.54 11.78 -13.52
CA ASP A 86 -30.45 11.13 -12.59
C ASP A 86 -29.67 10.11 -11.73
N LYS A 87 -29.27 10.53 -10.52
CA LYS A 87 -28.49 9.71 -9.58
C LYS A 87 -29.20 8.42 -9.16
N SER A 88 -30.51 8.30 -9.38
CA SER A 88 -31.28 7.09 -9.05
C SER A 88 -31.22 5.99 -10.12
N GLU A 89 -30.75 6.33 -11.33
CA GLU A 89 -30.64 5.43 -12.47
C GLU A 89 -29.61 4.29 -12.26
N PRO A 90 -28.33 4.56 -11.93
CA PRO A 90 -27.33 3.51 -11.83
C PRO A 90 -27.49 2.68 -10.54
N ALA A 91 -27.37 1.37 -10.66
CA ALA A 91 -27.29 0.48 -9.51
C ALA A 91 -25.87 0.45 -8.93
N ILE A 92 -25.66 1.01 -7.75
CA ILE A 92 -24.34 1.08 -7.09
C ILE A 92 -24.13 -0.06 -6.09
N ARG A 93 -22.98 -0.71 -6.16
CA ARG A 93 -22.44 -1.59 -5.11
C ARG A 93 -21.29 -0.89 -4.39
N VAL A 94 -21.28 -0.95 -3.07
CA VAL A 94 -20.19 -0.39 -2.25
C VAL A 94 -19.42 -1.52 -1.55
N LEU A 95 -18.11 -1.56 -1.75
CA LEU A 95 -17.21 -2.53 -1.14
C LEU A 95 -16.26 -1.86 -0.15
N ASN A 96 -16.07 -2.48 1.01
CA ASN A 96 -15.07 -2.06 1.99
C ASN A 96 -13.69 -2.62 1.60
N GLY A 97 -12.81 -1.74 1.11
CA GLY A 97 -11.41 -2.02 0.84
C GLY A 97 -10.44 -1.43 1.87
N SER A 98 -10.92 -0.80 2.95
CA SER A 98 -10.07 -0.19 3.98
C SER A 98 -9.76 -1.13 5.16
N GLY A 99 -10.60 -2.16 5.34
CA GLY A 99 -10.51 -3.08 6.49
C GLY A 99 -11.07 -2.51 7.80
N GLU A 100 -11.58 -1.28 7.78
CA GLU A 100 -12.23 -0.66 8.94
C GLU A 100 -13.71 -1.06 9.03
N GLU A 101 -14.19 -1.41 10.22
CA GLU A 101 -15.58 -1.83 10.42
C GLU A 101 -16.57 -0.70 10.11
N GLY A 102 -17.65 -1.04 9.39
CA GLY A 102 -18.76 -0.12 9.12
C GLY A 102 -18.58 0.85 7.95
N VAL A 103 -17.39 0.93 7.33
CA VAL A 103 -17.09 1.90 6.26
C VAL A 103 -18.05 1.81 5.07
N ALA A 104 -18.33 0.61 4.55
CA ALA A 104 -19.25 0.47 3.41
C ALA A 104 -20.68 0.92 3.75
N SER A 105 -21.12 0.74 5.01
CA SER A 105 -22.43 1.24 5.47
C SER A 105 -22.43 2.77 5.53
N SER A 106 -21.37 3.37 6.08
CA SER A 106 -21.27 4.83 6.13
C SER A 106 -21.22 5.48 4.75
N VAL A 107 -20.55 4.85 3.78
CA VAL A 107 -20.53 5.33 2.39
C VAL A 107 -21.88 5.14 1.71
N LYS A 108 -22.57 4.01 1.97
CA LYS A 108 -23.94 3.83 1.50
C LYS A 108 -24.86 4.95 1.98
N ASP A 109 -24.88 5.22 3.28
CA ASP A 109 -25.77 6.23 3.86
C ASP A 109 -25.46 7.63 3.29
N PHE A 110 -24.16 7.94 3.11
CA PHE A 110 -23.71 9.16 2.46
C PHE A 110 -24.19 9.29 1.00
N LEU A 111 -24.05 8.23 0.20
CA LEU A 111 -24.47 8.22 -1.20
C LEU A 111 -26.00 8.32 -1.33
N GLU A 112 -26.75 7.62 -0.47
CA GLU A 112 -28.22 7.69 -0.45
C GLU A 112 -28.72 9.08 -0.05
N GLU A 113 -28.05 9.78 0.88
CA GLU A 113 -28.36 11.17 1.23
C GLU A 113 -28.19 12.13 0.03
N LEU A 114 -27.25 11.82 -0.86
CA LEU A 114 -27.01 12.56 -2.11
C LEU A 114 -27.92 12.14 -3.27
N GLY A 115 -28.80 11.15 -3.06
CA GLY A 115 -29.78 10.68 -4.04
C GLY A 115 -29.32 9.50 -4.91
N TRP A 116 -28.16 8.91 -4.62
CA TRP A 116 -27.67 7.75 -5.34
C TRP A 116 -28.38 6.46 -4.91
N ARG A 117 -28.61 5.56 -5.87
CA ARG A 117 -29.22 4.26 -5.61
C ARG A 117 -28.16 3.19 -5.30
N VAL A 118 -27.96 2.91 -4.01
CA VAL A 118 -27.08 1.80 -3.56
C VAL A 118 -27.90 0.52 -3.41
N ILE A 119 -27.55 -0.51 -4.18
CA ILE A 119 -28.25 -1.81 -4.19
C ILE A 119 -27.62 -2.85 -3.25
N SER A 120 -26.33 -2.71 -2.92
CA SER A 120 -25.63 -3.66 -2.04
C SER A 120 -24.39 -3.06 -1.40
N ILE A 121 -24.01 -3.61 -0.24
CA ILE A 121 -22.74 -3.35 0.44
C ILE A 121 -22.01 -4.65 0.76
N GLY A 122 -20.68 -4.63 0.80
CA GLY A 122 -19.88 -5.81 1.10
C GLY A 122 -18.43 -5.49 1.46
N ASN A 123 -17.60 -6.52 1.51
CA ASN A 123 -16.14 -6.39 1.62
C ASN A 123 -15.50 -6.58 0.25
N ALA A 124 -14.43 -5.85 -0.02
CA ALA A 124 -13.61 -6.07 -1.19
C ALA A 124 -12.77 -7.36 -1.04
N GLN A 125 -12.17 -7.82 -2.15
CA GLN A 125 -11.30 -9.01 -2.14
C GLN A 125 -9.96 -8.78 -1.43
N SER A 126 -9.54 -7.52 -1.28
CA SER A 126 -8.34 -7.08 -0.59
C SER A 126 -8.64 -5.81 0.23
N TYR A 127 -7.78 -5.50 1.20
CA TYR A 127 -7.88 -4.31 2.04
C TYR A 127 -6.73 -3.29 1.77
N GLU A 128 -6.06 -3.43 0.64
CA GLU A 128 -4.89 -2.61 0.27
C GLU A 128 -5.28 -1.39 -0.58
N PHE A 129 -6.44 -0.78 -0.29
CA PHE A 129 -6.92 0.39 -1.01
C PHE A 129 -6.59 1.66 -0.22
N ASP A 130 -5.63 2.44 -0.73
CA ASP A 130 -5.35 3.77 -0.17
C ASP A 130 -6.43 4.78 -0.56
N ASN A 131 -6.81 4.79 -1.84
CA ASN A 131 -7.84 5.65 -2.40
C ASN A 131 -9.16 4.89 -2.61
N THR A 132 -10.27 5.62 -2.62
CA THR A 132 -11.57 5.09 -3.06
C THR A 132 -11.56 4.94 -4.58
N THR A 133 -11.82 3.73 -5.07
CA THR A 133 -11.83 3.42 -6.50
C THR A 133 -13.24 3.28 -7.02
N ILE A 134 -13.53 3.95 -8.15
CA ILE A 134 -14.79 3.81 -8.90
C ILE A 134 -14.51 2.94 -10.13
N ILE A 135 -15.29 1.88 -10.32
CA ILE A 135 -15.30 1.07 -11.54
C ILE A 135 -16.70 1.15 -12.14
N LEU A 136 -16.80 1.52 -13.42
CA LEU A 136 -18.07 1.67 -14.11
C LEU A 136 -18.29 0.52 -15.10
N LYS A 137 -19.55 0.13 -15.29
CA LYS A 137 -19.97 -0.70 -16.42
C LYS A 137 -19.98 0.14 -17.70
N GLU A 138 -19.78 -0.52 -18.84
CA GLU A 138 -19.92 0.12 -20.15
C GLU A 138 -21.31 0.79 -20.28
N GLY A 139 -21.33 2.04 -20.77
CA GLY A 139 -22.55 2.85 -20.91
C GLY A 139 -22.87 3.78 -19.73
N PHE A 140 -22.22 3.62 -18.57
CA PHE A 140 -22.48 4.43 -17.37
C PHE A 140 -21.46 5.56 -17.13
N GLY A 141 -20.58 5.84 -18.11
CA GLY A 141 -19.54 6.89 -17.99
C GLY A 141 -20.08 8.31 -17.76
N ASN A 142 -21.35 8.59 -18.10
CA ASN A 142 -21.98 9.87 -17.85
C ASN A 142 -22.13 10.19 -16.34
N PHE A 143 -22.09 9.19 -15.47
CA PHE A 143 -22.19 9.38 -14.02
C PHE A 143 -20.85 9.67 -13.35
N GLU A 144 -19.72 9.42 -14.03
CA GLU A 144 -18.37 9.50 -13.47
C GLU A 144 -18.10 10.86 -12.82
N SER A 145 -18.30 11.96 -13.56
CA SER A 145 -17.99 13.29 -13.05
C SER A 145 -18.85 13.69 -11.84
N ALA A 146 -20.12 13.32 -11.82
CA ALA A 146 -21.02 13.59 -10.70
C ALA A 146 -20.62 12.77 -9.46
N LEU A 147 -20.32 11.49 -9.65
CA LEU A 147 -19.94 10.60 -8.55
C LEU A 147 -18.57 10.95 -7.97
N VAL A 148 -17.60 11.32 -8.82
CA VAL A 148 -16.29 11.82 -8.38
C VAL A 148 -16.46 13.12 -7.59
N ALA A 149 -17.28 14.06 -8.06
CA ALA A 149 -17.53 15.32 -7.35
C ALA A 149 -18.11 15.07 -5.95
N ASP A 150 -19.14 14.23 -5.86
CA ASP A 150 -19.80 13.88 -4.60
C ASP A 150 -18.85 13.13 -3.64
N LEU A 151 -18.13 12.11 -4.10
CA LEU A 151 -17.23 11.33 -3.24
C LEU A 151 -15.98 12.11 -2.80
N SER A 152 -15.49 13.03 -3.64
CA SER A 152 -14.29 13.81 -3.35
C SER A 152 -14.47 14.82 -2.21
N GLU A 153 -15.71 15.04 -1.74
CA GLU A 153 -15.97 15.83 -0.53
C GLU A 153 -15.37 15.21 0.73
N LYS A 154 -15.24 13.87 0.76
CA LYS A 154 -14.85 13.12 1.97
C LYS A 154 -13.75 12.09 1.75
N TYR A 155 -13.49 11.69 0.50
CA TYR A 155 -12.58 10.61 0.15
C TYR A 155 -11.62 11.05 -0.95
N SER A 156 -10.41 10.48 -1.00
CA SER A 156 -9.55 10.57 -2.17
C SER A 156 -10.04 9.56 -3.20
N VAL A 157 -10.43 10.04 -4.38
CA VAL A 157 -11.12 9.24 -5.39
C VAL A 157 -10.22 9.01 -6.60
N ASN A 158 -10.20 7.77 -7.09
CA ASN A 158 -9.62 7.41 -8.37
C ASN A 158 -10.66 6.66 -9.22
N VAL A 159 -10.67 6.93 -10.52
CA VAL A 159 -11.45 6.14 -11.48
C VAL A 159 -10.56 5.01 -11.98
N GLY A 160 -10.97 3.77 -11.72
CA GLY A 160 -10.26 2.58 -12.17
C GLY A 160 -10.29 2.45 -13.69
N SER A 161 -9.27 1.81 -14.26
CA SER A 161 -9.21 1.53 -15.70
C SER A 161 -10.03 0.33 -16.13
N ASP A 162 -10.47 -0.49 -15.18
CA ASP A 162 -11.27 -1.67 -15.42
C ASP A 162 -12.72 -1.29 -15.73
N THR A 163 -13.47 -2.26 -16.26
CA THR A 163 -14.90 -2.11 -16.57
C THR A 163 -15.64 -3.32 -16.03
N LEU A 164 -16.79 -3.08 -15.40
CA LEU A 164 -17.62 -4.18 -14.90
C LEU A 164 -18.18 -5.01 -16.05
N GLU A 165 -18.32 -6.32 -15.81
CA GLU A 165 -18.93 -7.24 -16.76
C GLU A 165 -20.38 -6.83 -17.06
N ALA A 166 -20.81 -6.99 -18.31
CA ALA A 166 -22.17 -6.62 -18.74
C ALA A 166 -23.27 -7.40 -17.98
N SER A 167 -22.96 -8.59 -17.46
CA SER A 167 -23.87 -9.42 -16.66
C SER A 167 -23.86 -9.10 -15.17
N ASP A 168 -23.00 -8.18 -14.69
CA ASP A 168 -22.98 -7.78 -13.28
C ASP A 168 -24.30 -7.07 -12.91
N GLU A 169 -24.80 -7.34 -11.71
CA GLU A 169 -26.01 -6.70 -11.17
C GLU A 169 -25.79 -5.22 -10.86
N ALA A 170 -24.56 -4.81 -10.54
CA ALA A 170 -24.19 -3.42 -10.34
C ALA A 170 -23.76 -2.77 -11.66
N ASP A 171 -24.11 -1.50 -11.83
CA ASP A 171 -23.66 -0.66 -12.92
C ASP A 171 -22.40 0.13 -12.54
N ILE A 172 -22.22 0.37 -11.24
CA ILE A 172 -21.06 1.05 -10.68
C ILE A 172 -20.64 0.31 -9.41
N GLU A 173 -19.35 0.06 -9.28
CA GLU A 173 -18.73 -0.45 -8.06
C GLU A 173 -17.85 0.65 -7.44
N ILE A 174 -18.01 0.85 -6.13
CA ILE A 174 -17.20 1.77 -5.34
C ILE A 174 -16.46 0.96 -4.30
N THR A 175 -15.14 0.84 -4.43
CA THR A 175 -14.30 0.21 -3.42
C THR A 175 -13.66 1.28 -2.55
N VAL A 176 -14.03 1.32 -1.27
CA VAL A 176 -13.66 2.38 -0.34
C VAL A 176 -12.27 2.12 0.24
N GLY A 177 -11.37 3.09 0.10
CA GLY A 177 -10.01 3.05 0.65
C GLY A 177 -9.86 3.71 2.03
N THR A 178 -8.63 3.78 2.53
CA THR A 178 -8.32 4.29 3.88
C THR A 178 -8.33 5.82 4.00
N LYS A 179 -8.02 6.58 2.93
CA LYS A 179 -8.42 7.99 2.77
C LYS A 179 -7.95 8.62 1.47
#